data_AF-A0A0A0DF84-F1
#
_entry.id   AF-A0A0A0DF84-F1
#
_cell.length_a   1.000
_cell.length_b   1.000
_cell.length_c   1.000
_cell.angle_alpha   90.00
_cell.angle_beta   90.00
_cell.angle_gamma   90.00
#
_symmetry.space_group_name_H-M   'P 1'
#
loop_
_entity.id
_entity.type
_entity.pdbx_description
1 polymer ?
#
loop_
_entity_poly.entity_id
_entity_poly.type
_entity_poly.pdbx_seq_one_letter_code
_entity_poly.pdbx_strand_id
1 'polypeptide(L)'
;MRVKKFFIILAIFMAVLTLIACQSTAKRTTSSTSSSIQKGKITKNPKSDKETGSNSQKDSKNSQTSASSTTIPESNAATALDEVMNSLPQDAQSAKTDKIYATGNAKVYYRSFGEGSSAQTPDFKGYTEEKVREILGAPEAVIRDSNYIKETFKRQELENLKALYQSQYVTEEQARAFYVVAADIAQAVGLGQDYQLDSDYILYSYKQNKVYLIFFEGELKYITPHPDYLYFK
;
A
#
# COMPACT_ATOMS: atom_id res chain seq x y z
N MET A 1 -41.48 32.19 6.71
CA MET A 1 -41.70 30.96 5.89
C MET A 1 -40.81 29.77 6.28
N ARG A 2 -39.50 29.93 6.55
CA ARG A 2 -38.55 28.80 6.73
C ARG A 2 -38.91 27.78 7.84
N VAL A 3 -39.32 28.22 9.04
CA VAL A 3 -39.64 27.31 10.18
C VAL A 3 -40.68 26.22 9.86
N LYS A 4 -41.74 26.51 9.09
CA LYS A 4 -42.75 25.50 8.73
C LYS A 4 -42.17 24.33 7.93
N LYS A 5 -41.13 24.55 7.12
CA LYS A 5 -40.47 23.46 6.37
C LYS A 5 -39.66 22.53 7.28
N PHE A 6 -39.03 23.07 8.31
CA PHE A 6 -38.22 22.29 9.26
C PHE A 6 -39.08 21.31 10.08
N PHE A 7 -40.26 21.75 10.54
CA PHE A 7 -41.22 20.89 11.24
C PHE A 7 -41.75 19.74 10.37
N ILE A 8 -41.97 19.97 9.07
CA ILE A 8 -42.42 18.92 8.14
C ILE A 8 -41.34 17.84 7.96
N ILE A 9 -40.07 18.25 7.79
CA ILE A 9 -38.94 17.31 7.65
C ILE A 9 -38.77 16.46 8.93
N LEU A 10 -38.85 17.09 10.11
CA LEU A 10 -38.75 16.40 11.39
C LEU A 10 -39.89 15.39 11.62
N ALA A 11 -41.13 15.75 11.22
CA ALA A 11 -42.28 14.86 11.32
C ALA A 11 -42.15 13.62 10.40
N ILE A 12 -41.65 13.80 9.17
CA ILE A 12 -41.40 12.69 8.23
C ILE A 12 -40.32 11.75 8.78
N PHE A 13 -39.23 12.29 9.32
CA PHE A 13 -38.14 11.47 9.88
C PHE A 13 -38.62 10.57 11.03
N MET A 14 -39.45 11.09 11.94
CA MET A 14 -40.02 10.30 13.04
C MET A 14 -41.00 9.21 12.55
N ALA A 15 -41.70 9.42 11.44
CA ALA A 15 -42.63 8.44 10.87
C ALA A 15 -41.92 7.26 10.18
N VAL A 16 -40.65 7.41 9.77
CA VAL A 16 -39.84 6.31 9.20
C VAL A 16 -39.33 5.38 10.30
N LEU A 17 -38.97 5.92 11.47
CA LEU A 17 -38.40 5.14 12.57
C LEU A 17 -39.37 4.11 13.19
N THR A 18 -40.69 4.35 13.11
CA THR A 18 -41.70 3.46 13.68
C THR A 18 -41.97 2.20 12.84
N LEU A 19 -41.57 2.18 11.56
CA LEU A 19 -41.83 1.06 10.64
C LEU A 19 -40.87 -0.13 10.79
N ILE A 20 -39.78 0.01 11.54
CA ILE A 20 -38.75 -1.03 11.70
C ILE A 20 -39.14 -2.07 12.78
N ALA A 21 -40.04 -1.70 13.71
CA ALA A 21 -40.34 -2.48 14.91
C ALA A 21 -41.45 -3.56 14.74
N CYS A 22 -41.45 -4.35 13.65
CA CYS A 22 -42.55 -5.31 13.40
C CYS A 22 -42.22 -6.63 12.66
N GLN A 23 -41.00 -7.17 12.69
CA GLN A 23 -40.74 -8.54 12.20
C GLN A 23 -39.71 -9.35 13.04
N SER A 24 -40.17 -10.15 14.01
CA SER A 24 -39.34 -11.19 14.68
C SER A 24 -40.11 -12.24 15.51
N THR A 25 -41.15 -12.90 14.97
CA THR A 25 -41.87 -14.02 15.65
C THR A 25 -41.92 -15.33 14.87
N ALA A 26 -40.85 -15.69 14.17
CA ALA A 26 -40.68 -17.02 13.57
C ALA A 26 -40.02 -18.00 14.57
N LYS A 27 -40.82 -18.85 15.24
CA LYS A 27 -40.28 -19.97 16.04
C LYS A 27 -39.56 -20.97 15.14
N ARG A 28 -38.32 -21.35 15.47
CA ARG A 28 -37.71 -22.61 15.02
C ARG A 28 -37.55 -23.57 16.20
N THR A 29 -38.02 -24.79 16.00
CA THR A 29 -37.88 -25.90 16.94
C THR A 29 -36.61 -26.67 16.60
N THR A 30 -35.65 -26.75 17.53
CA THR A 30 -34.53 -27.71 17.46
C THR A 30 -34.26 -28.23 18.87
N SER A 31 -34.59 -29.50 19.10
CA SER A 31 -34.24 -30.23 20.32
C SER A 31 -32.78 -30.68 20.29
N SER A 32 -31.99 -30.33 21.30
CA SER A 32 -30.65 -30.89 21.55
C SER A 32 -30.62 -31.59 22.91
N THR A 33 -30.82 -32.91 22.90
CA THR A 33 -30.74 -33.74 24.11
C THR A 33 -29.29 -33.85 24.60
N SER A 34 -29.10 -33.84 25.92
CA SER A 34 -27.78 -33.96 26.56
C SER A 34 -27.25 -35.40 26.53
N SER A 35 -25.94 -35.54 26.32
CA SER A 35 -25.15 -36.70 26.74
C SER A 35 -23.75 -36.25 27.19
N SER A 36 -23.22 -36.86 28.24
CA SER A 36 -22.00 -36.44 28.96
C SER A 36 -20.93 -37.56 28.93
N ILE A 37 -19.83 -37.40 29.71
CA ILE A 37 -18.84 -38.44 30.08
C ILE A 37 -17.87 -38.83 28.92
N GLN A 38 -16.53 -38.92 29.07
CA GLN A 38 -15.63 -38.64 30.21
C GLN A 38 -14.16 -38.33 29.75
N LYS A 39 -13.54 -37.33 30.38
CA LYS A 39 -12.31 -37.44 31.21
C LYS A 39 -11.11 -38.30 30.71
N GLY A 40 -10.07 -37.63 30.21
CA GLY A 40 -8.69 -38.13 30.16
C GLY A 40 -7.72 -37.17 30.86
N LYS A 41 -6.99 -37.62 31.88
CA LYS A 41 -6.06 -36.80 32.69
C LYS A 41 -4.69 -37.48 32.78
N ILE A 42 -3.62 -36.73 32.50
CA ILE A 42 -2.27 -36.95 33.07
C ILE A 42 -1.59 -35.59 33.26
N THR A 43 -0.63 -35.52 34.17
CA THR A 43 0.04 -34.29 34.62
C THR A 43 1.50 -34.62 34.94
N LYS A 44 2.46 -33.77 34.50
CA LYS A 44 3.66 -33.34 35.27
C LYS A 44 4.66 -32.53 34.42
N ASN A 45 5.10 -31.43 35.00
CA ASN A 45 6.42 -30.78 34.83
C ASN A 45 7.24 -31.15 36.11
N PRO A 46 8.48 -30.67 36.40
CA PRO A 46 9.43 -29.81 35.66
C PRO A 46 10.91 -30.32 35.75
N LYS A 47 11.90 -29.39 35.72
CA LYS A 47 13.36 -29.51 36.04
C LYS A 47 14.28 -30.11 34.94
N SER A 48 15.58 -29.75 34.83
CA SER A 48 16.42 -28.68 35.42
C SER A 48 17.74 -28.52 34.63
N ASP A 49 18.62 -27.60 35.06
CA ASP A 49 20.09 -27.52 34.84
C ASP A 49 20.53 -26.97 33.45
N LYS A 50 21.38 -25.93 33.26
CA LYS A 50 22.42 -25.16 34.02
C LYS A 50 23.87 -25.62 33.77
N GLU A 51 24.79 -24.65 33.68
CA GLU A 51 26.28 -24.71 33.68
C GLU A 51 26.99 -24.82 32.31
N THR A 52 28.24 -24.33 32.06
CA THR A 52 29.13 -23.31 32.71
C THR A 52 30.33 -23.01 31.77
N GLY A 53 30.95 -21.81 31.81
CA GLY A 53 32.29 -21.50 31.26
C GLY A 53 32.32 -20.38 30.19
N SER A 54 32.89 -19.20 30.45
CA SER A 54 34.33 -18.80 30.48
C SER A 54 34.94 -18.63 29.06
N ASN A 55 35.37 -17.46 28.55
CA ASN A 55 35.99 -16.20 29.03
C ASN A 55 37.48 -16.10 28.63
N SER A 56 37.88 -15.02 27.95
CA SER A 56 39.26 -14.54 27.82
C SER A 56 39.33 -13.12 27.24
N GLN A 57 40.05 -12.22 27.92
CA GLN A 57 40.47 -10.90 27.41
C GLN A 57 41.88 -10.96 26.81
N LYS A 58 42.23 -10.01 25.92
CA LYS A 58 43.52 -9.30 26.06
C LYS A 58 43.60 -7.96 25.29
N ASP A 59 44.23 -6.98 25.93
CA ASP A 59 44.43 -5.61 25.48
C ASP A 59 45.82 -5.39 24.84
N SER A 60 46.03 -4.27 24.12
CA SER A 60 47.28 -3.45 24.21
C SER A 60 47.28 -2.13 23.41
N LYS A 61 48.24 -1.25 23.75
CA LYS A 61 48.59 0.07 23.17
C LYS A 61 50.10 0.12 22.84
N ASN A 62 50.70 1.14 22.19
CA ASN A 62 50.22 2.47 21.77
C ASN A 62 50.38 2.60 20.22
N SER A 63 50.93 3.61 19.51
CA SER A 63 51.51 4.93 19.84
C SER A 63 51.41 5.91 18.64
N GLN A 64 51.90 7.15 18.80
CA GLN A 64 51.79 8.25 17.82
C GLN A 64 53.00 8.41 16.89
N THR A 65 52.78 9.02 15.72
CA THR A 65 53.66 10.07 15.14
C THR A 65 52.84 10.95 14.19
N SER A 66 53.25 12.20 13.97
CA SER A 66 52.41 13.21 13.29
C SER A 66 53.13 13.87 12.10
N ALA A 67 52.43 14.05 10.98
CA ALA A 67 52.77 14.99 9.91
C ALA A 67 51.48 15.41 9.18
N SER A 68 51.36 16.69 8.82
CA SER A 68 50.11 17.28 8.32
C SER A 68 50.08 17.39 6.79
N SER A 69 49.00 16.89 6.17
CA SER A 69 48.51 17.37 4.87
C SER A 69 47.00 17.12 4.77
N THR A 70 46.28 17.97 4.03
CA THR A 70 44.82 18.02 4.08
C THR A 70 44.17 17.06 3.07
N THR A 71 43.83 15.85 3.53
CA THR A 71 42.97 14.91 2.79
C THR A 71 41.70 14.61 3.60
N ILE A 72 40.54 14.73 2.96
CA ILE A 72 39.26 14.26 3.51
C ILE A 72 39.29 12.72 3.48
N PRO A 73 38.92 12.01 4.57
CA PRO A 73 39.00 10.56 4.61
C PRO A 73 38.01 9.92 3.63
N GLU A 74 38.53 9.13 2.69
CA GLU A 74 37.77 8.45 1.63
C GLU A 74 36.68 7.51 2.18
N SER A 75 36.85 6.99 3.41
CA SER A 75 35.84 6.19 4.11
C SER A 75 34.51 6.93 4.32
N ASN A 76 34.57 8.24 4.56
CA ASN A 76 33.37 9.07 4.77
C ASN A 76 32.78 9.51 3.43
N ALA A 77 33.61 9.70 2.40
CA ALA A 77 33.15 9.99 1.05
C ALA A 77 32.38 8.81 0.45
N ALA A 78 32.90 7.58 0.58
CA ALA A 78 32.21 6.37 0.14
C ALA A 78 30.87 6.19 0.87
N THR A 79 30.86 6.27 2.20
CA THR A 79 29.63 6.09 3.00
C THR A 79 28.58 7.15 2.68
N ALA A 80 28.97 8.43 2.51
CA ALA A 80 28.04 9.49 2.13
C ALA A 80 27.52 9.34 0.69
N LEU A 81 28.36 8.85 -0.24
CA LEU A 81 27.94 8.58 -1.62
C LEU A 81 26.95 7.41 -1.67
N ASP A 82 27.20 6.34 -0.93
CA ASP A 82 26.28 5.21 -0.78
C ASP A 82 24.99 5.61 -0.06
N GLU A 83 25.03 6.45 0.98
CA GLU A 83 23.83 6.92 1.68
C GLU A 83 22.95 7.82 0.79
N VAL A 84 23.59 8.66 -0.06
CA VAL A 84 22.89 9.43 -1.10
C VAL A 84 22.35 8.52 -2.22
N MET A 85 23.12 7.56 -2.71
CA MET A 85 22.66 6.60 -3.72
C MET A 85 21.55 5.66 -3.19
N ASN A 86 21.54 5.38 -1.89
CA ASN A 86 20.49 4.63 -1.19
C ASN A 86 19.41 5.55 -0.59
N SER A 87 19.34 6.84 -0.96
CA SER A 87 18.18 7.71 -0.73
C SER A 87 17.15 7.56 -1.86
N LEU A 88 15.89 7.99 -1.64
CA LEU A 88 14.94 8.21 -2.74
C LEU A 88 14.94 9.73 -3.03
N PRO A 89 14.71 10.16 -4.28
CA PRO A 89 14.59 11.59 -4.59
C PRO A 89 13.47 12.26 -3.79
N GLN A 90 13.59 13.56 -3.57
CA GLN A 90 12.60 14.34 -2.83
C GLN A 90 11.32 14.57 -3.66
N ASP A 91 11.45 14.55 -4.99
CA ASP A 91 10.42 14.79 -6.01
C ASP A 91 10.93 14.39 -7.41
N ALA A 92 10.07 14.48 -8.42
CA ALA A 92 10.40 14.23 -9.82
C ALA A 92 11.50 15.12 -10.43
N GLN A 93 11.84 16.25 -9.78
CA GLN A 93 12.87 17.18 -10.26
C GLN A 93 14.27 16.84 -9.73
N SER A 94 14.34 16.14 -8.59
CA SER A 94 15.56 15.55 -8.01
C SER A 94 15.79 14.09 -8.44
N ALA A 95 14.88 13.51 -9.21
CA ALA A 95 14.97 12.15 -9.75
C ALA A 95 15.86 12.07 -11.01
N LYS A 96 16.26 10.84 -11.36
CA LYS A 96 16.75 10.52 -12.71
C LYS A 96 15.57 10.37 -13.67
N THR A 97 15.83 10.54 -14.96
CA THR A 97 14.81 10.54 -16.02
C THR A 97 14.84 9.29 -16.92
N ASP A 98 15.49 8.20 -16.50
CA ASP A 98 15.47 6.92 -17.22
C ASP A 98 14.19 6.09 -16.94
N LYS A 99 13.47 6.41 -15.86
CA LYS A 99 12.19 5.84 -15.44
C LYS A 99 11.58 6.66 -14.31
N ILE A 100 10.40 6.27 -13.81
CA ILE A 100 9.80 6.89 -12.62
C ILE A 100 10.56 6.39 -11.38
N TYR A 101 10.98 7.32 -10.53
CA TYR A 101 11.52 7.04 -9.20
C TYR A 101 10.48 7.40 -8.15
N ALA A 102 10.18 6.46 -7.25
CA ALA A 102 9.47 6.75 -6.00
C ALA A 102 10.15 7.89 -5.22
N THR A 103 9.36 8.66 -4.49
CA THR A 103 9.80 9.89 -3.81
C THR A 103 9.64 9.81 -2.29
N GLY A 104 10.34 10.68 -1.56
CA GLY A 104 10.23 10.78 -0.12
C GLY A 104 10.87 9.59 0.61
N ASN A 105 10.22 9.08 1.66
CA ASN A 105 10.73 7.96 2.47
C ASN A 105 9.70 6.85 2.74
N ALA A 106 8.55 6.88 2.05
CA ALA A 106 7.56 5.83 2.09
C ALA A 106 8.15 4.50 1.58
N LYS A 107 8.21 3.50 2.46
CA LYS A 107 8.50 2.11 2.09
C LYS A 107 7.20 1.38 1.80
N VAL A 108 7.26 0.40 0.91
CA VAL A 108 6.08 -0.43 0.66
C VAL A 108 5.75 -1.29 1.88
N TYR A 109 4.48 -1.31 2.27
CA TYR A 109 3.98 -2.01 3.46
C TYR A 109 2.62 -2.66 3.17
N TYR A 110 2.40 -3.85 3.73
CA TYR A 110 1.10 -4.52 3.77
C TYR A 110 0.88 -5.18 5.12
N ARG A 111 -0.35 -5.10 5.65
CA ARG A 111 -0.79 -5.86 6.82
C ARG A 111 -2.28 -6.16 6.76
N SER A 112 -2.63 -7.44 6.79
CA SER A 112 -3.99 -7.92 7.06
C SER A 112 -4.33 -7.96 8.55
N PHE A 113 -5.59 -7.73 8.90
CA PHE A 113 -6.13 -7.85 10.25
C PHE A 113 -7.64 -8.17 10.22
N GLY A 114 -8.03 -9.36 10.67
CA GLY A 114 -9.44 -9.78 10.68
C GLY A 114 -10.07 -9.72 9.29
N GLU A 115 -11.06 -8.85 9.12
CA GLU A 115 -11.80 -8.65 7.87
C GLU A 115 -11.18 -7.57 6.94
N GLY A 116 -10.08 -6.93 7.35
CA GLY A 116 -9.49 -5.80 6.61
C GLY A 116 -7.98 -5.91 6.37
N SER A 117 -7.46 -4.93 5.63
CA SER A 117 -6.04 -4.73 5.38
C SER A 117 -5.67 -3.26 5.38
N SER A 118 -4.41 -2.96 5.65
CA SER A 118 -3.78 -1.66 5.44
C SER A 118 -2.57 -1.87 4.53
N ALA A 119 -2.37 -0.93 3.61
CA ALA A 119 -1.24 -0.91 2.70
C ALA A 119 -0.64 0.51 2.63
N GLN A 120 0.63 0.59 2.26
CA GLN A 120 1.28 1.80 1.80
C GLN A 120 2.08 1.49 0.54
N THR A 121 1.86 2.27 -0.51
CA THR A 121 2.71 2.35 -1.71
C THR A 121 3.61 3.60 -1.61
N PRO A 122 4.63 3.74 -2.47
CA PRO A 122 5.50 4.92 -2.43
C PRO A 122 4.79 6.18 -2.94
N ASP A 123 5.31 7.36 -2.60
CA ASP A 123 4.81 8.64 -3.09
C ASP A 123 5.42 9.02 -4.46
N PHE A 124 4.71 9.81 -5.27
CA PHE A 124 5.16 10.26 -6.60
C PHE A 124 5.10 11.79 -6.76
N LYS A 125 5.64 12.50 -5.77
CA LYS A 125 5.58 13.97 -5.69
C LYS A 125 6.21 14.63 -6.95
N GLY A 126 5.44 15.48 -7.62
CA GLY A 126 5.87 16.26 -8.77
C GLY A 126 5.85 15.54 -10.12
N TYR A 127 5.42 14.27 -10.20
CA TYR A 127 5.19 13.59 -11.48
C TYR A 127 3.81 13.98 -12.04
N THR A 128 3.77 15.01 -12.90
CA THR A 128 2.56 15.37 -13.66
C THR A 128 2.42 14.52 -14.93
N GLU A 129 1.26 14.59 -15.60
CA GLU A 129 1.06 13.98 -16.92
C GLU A 129 2.18 14.38 -17.92
N GLU A 130 2.65 15.63 -17.90
CA GLU A 130 3.77 16.13 -18.72
C GLU A 130 5.09 15.44 -18.35
N LYS A 131 5.46 15.45 -17.06
CA LYS A 131 6.76 14.93 -16.61
C LYS A 131 6.86 13.41 -16.82
N VAL A 132 5.75 12.69 -16.69
CA VAL A 132 5.68 11.27 -17.01
C VAL A 132 5.85 11.03 -18.52
N ARG A 133 5.23 11.85 -19.39
CA ARG A 133 5.42 11.74 -20.86
C ARG A 133 6.82 12.12 -21.33
N GLU A 134 7.51 13.03 -20.62
CA GLU A 134 8.92 13.34 -20.86
C GLU A 134 9.83 12.12 -20.60
N ILE A 135 9.52 11.34 -19.57
CA ILE A 135 10.34 10.20 -19.11
C ILE A 135 9.99 8.88 -19.83
N LEU A 136 8.70 8.56 -19.95
CA LEU A 136 8.21 7.28 -20.49
C LEU A 136 7.73 7.37 -21.95
N GLY A 137 7.70 8.56 -22.54
CA GLY A 137 7.04 8.80 -23.82
C GLY A 137 5.50 8.76 -23.73
N ALA A 138 4.85 8.78 -24.89
CA ALA A 138 3.41 8.72 -24.98
C ALA A 138 2.87 7.34 -24.54
N PRO A 139 1.77 7.28 -23.76
CA PRO A 139 1.10 6.03 -23.41
C PRO A 139 0.46 5.39 -24.65
N GLU A 140 0.28 4.06 -24.61
CA GLU A 140 -0.45 3.30 -25.64
C GLU A 140 -1.95 3.61 -25.63
N ALA A 141 -2.49 3.96 -24.46
CA ALA A 141 -3.86 4.46 -24.31
C ALA A 141 -3.98 5.43 -23.12
N VAL A 142 -4.85 6.44 -23.25
CA VAL A 142 -5.32 7.31 -22.16
C VAL A 142 -6.80 7.03 -21.95
N ILE A 143 -7.19 6.66 -20.73
CA ILE A 143 -8.52 6.18 -20.39
C ILE A 143 -9.09 7.04 -19.25
N ARG A 144 -10.29 7.58 -19.48
CA ARG A 144 -11.07 8.41 -18.53
C ARG A 144 -12.48 7.83 -18.26
N ASP A 145 -12.74 6.58 -18.69
CA ASP A 145 -13.99 5.89 -18.39
C ASP A 145 -13.93 5.28 -16.98
N SER A 146 -14.79 5.78 -16.10
CA SER A 146 -14.94 5.30 -14.73
C SER A 146 -15.25 3.80 -14.66
N ASN A 147 -16.00 3.23 -15.62
CA ASN A 147 -16.28 1.79 -15.65
C ASN A 147 -15.00 0.97 -15.90
N TYR A 148 -14.15 1.43 -16.83
CA TYR A 148 -12.87 0.80 -17.09
C TYR A 148 -11.99 0.79 -15.84
N ILE A 149 -11.93 1.90 -15.09
CA ILE A 149 -11.10 1.98 -13.87
C ILE A 149 -11.71 1.14 -12.73
N LYS A 150 -13.04 1.18 -12.55
CA LYS A 150 -13.80 0.39 -11.55
C LYS A 150 -13.62 -1.13 -11.74
N GLU A 151 -13.79 -1.62 -12.98
CA GLU A 151 -13.95 -3.05 -13.27
C GLU A 151 -12.81 -3.70 -14.07
N THR A 152 -12.11 -2.95 -14.94
CA THR A 152 -11.08 -3.52 -15.84
C THR A 152 -9.66 -3.28 -15.35
N PHE A 153 -9.32 -2.07 -14.93
CA PHE A 153 -8.04 -1.78 -14.26
C PHE A 153 -7.82 -2.70 -13.06
N LYS A 154 -8.75 -2.69 -12.09
CA LYS A 154 -8.69 -3.52 -10.87
C LYS A 154 -8.42 -5.00 -11.14
N ARG A 155 -9.12 -5.56 -12.14
CA ARG A 155 -9.01 -6.97 -12.54
C ARG A 155 -7.72 -7.27 -13.31
N GLN A 156 -7.33 -6.41 -14.25
CA GLN A 156 -6.10 -6.61 -15.02
C GLN A 156 -4.85 -6.40 -14.16
N GLU A 157 -4.88 -5.43 -13.23
CA GLU A 157 -3.75 -5.14 -12.36
C GLU A 157 -3.50 -6.27 -11.34
N LEU A 158 -4.54 -7.00 -10.92
CA LEU A 158 -4.36 -8.25 -10.17
C LEU A 158 -3.51 -9.27 -10.94
N GLU A 159 -3.75 -9.44 -12.25
CA GLU A 159 -2.96 -10.35 -13.09
C GLU A 159 -1.56 -9.80 -13.40
N ASN A 160 -1.41 -8.48 -13.57
CA ASN A 160 -0.10 -7.83 -13.72
C ASN A 160 0.76 -8.05 -12.47
N LEU A 161 0.22 -7.81 -11.27
CA LEU A 161 0.91 -7.99 -9.99
C LEU A 161 1.24 -9.46 -9.70
N LYS A 162 0.35 -10.40 -10.06
CA LYS A 162 0.65 -11.84 -10.04
C LYS A 162 1.84 -12.19 -10.94
N ALA A 163 1.89 -11.65 -12.16
CA ALA A 163 2.97 -11.91 -13.11
C ALA A 163 4.31 -11.32 -12.63
N LEU A 164 4.30 -10.12 -12.04
CA LEU A 164 5.50 -9.52 -11.43
C LEU A 164 6.01 -10.32 -10.23
N TYR A 165 5.11 -10.82 -9.37
CA TYR A 165 5.46 -11.70 -8.25
C TYR A 165 6.03 -13.06 -8.71
N GLN A 166 5.39 -13.70 -9.70
CA GLN A 166 5.89 -14.94 -10.30
C GLN A 166 7.25 -14.76 -10.97
N SER A 167 7.52 -13.57 -11.51
CA SER A 167 8.81 -13.17 -12.10
C SER A 167 9.83 -12.68 -11.06
N GLN A 168 9.52 -12.74 -9.77
CA GLN A 168 10.35 -12.31 -8.64
C GLN A 168 10.76 -10.82 -8.67
N TYR A 169 10.04 -9.97 -9.41
CA TYR A 169 10.29 -8.53 -9.46
C TYR A 169 9.72 -7.76 -8.25
N VAL A 170 8.77 -8.37 -7.55
CA VAL A 170 8.18 -7.86 -6.29
C VAL A 170 7.98 -8.99 -5.29
N THR A 171 8.03 -8.69 -3.99
CA THR A 171 7.64 -9.63 -2.95
C THR A 171 6.12 -9.83 -2.91
N GLU A 172 5.64 -10.86 -2.22
CA GLU A 172 4.20 -11.07 -2.03
C GLU A 172 3.56 -9.90 -1.26
N GLU A 173 4.25 -9.36 -0.24
CA GLU A 173 3.79 -8.20 0.53
C GLU A 173 3.70 -6.94 -0.33
N GLN A 174 4.68 -6.72 -1.21
CA GLN A 174 4.66 -5.61 -2.17
C GLN A 174 3.50 -5.78 -3.17
N ALA A 175 3.34 -6.95 -3.78
CA ALA A 175 2.22 -7.23 -4.69
C ALA A 175 0.85 -7.01 -4.02
N ARG A 176 0.70 -7.42 -2.75
CA ARG A 176 -0.50 -7.18 -1.96
C ARG A 176 -0.71 -5.70 -1.64
N ALA A 177 0.34 -4.95 -1.29
CA ALA A 177 0.26 -3.51 -1.04
C ALA A 177 -0.22 -2.73 -2.27
N PHE A 178 0.41 -2.97 -3.43
CA PHE A 178 0.02 -2.35 -4.69
C PHE A 178 -1.39 -2.79 -5.16
N TYR A 179 -1.84 -4.01 -4.85
CA TYR A 179 -3.21 -4.44 -5.18
C TYR A 179 -4.27 -3.77 -4.31
N VAL A 180 -4.02 -3.57 -3.01
CA VAL A 180 -4.95 -2.84 -2.12
C VAL A 180 -5.16 -1.42 -2.64
N VAL A 181 -4.09 -0.67 -2.93
CA VAL A 181 -4.22 0.71 -3.45
C VAL A 181 -4.92 0.76 -4.81
N ALA A 182 -4.67 -0.20 -5.71
CA ALA A 182 -5.43 -0.31 -6.97
C ALA A 182 -6.92 -0.61 -6.76
N ALA A 183 -7.26 -1.45 -5.78
CA ALA A 183 -8.63 -1.79 -5.42
C ALA A 183 -9.38 -0.62 -4.76
N ASP A 184 -8.69 0.17 -3.94
CA ASP A 184 -9.22 1.37 -3.27
C ASP A 184 -9.47 2.49 -4.29
N ILE A 185 -8.55 2.74 -5.24
CA ILE A 185 -8.74 3.67 -6.37
C ILE A 185 -9.98 3.27 -7.19
N ALA A 186 -10.09 1.99 -7.55
CA ALA A 186 -11.24 1.48 -8.29
C ALA A 186 -12.57 1.60 -7.51
N GLN A 187 -12.53 1.46 -6.19
CA GLN A 187 -13.69 1.70 -5.33
C GLN A 187 -14.05 3.19 -5.24
N ALA A 188 -13.07 4.08 -5.11
CA ALA A 188 -13.30 5.53 -5.05
C ALA A 188 -13.92 6.06 -6.36
N VAL A 189 -13.39 5.63 -7.51
CA VAL A 189 -13.99 5.93 -8.83
C VAL A 189 -15.39 5.34 -8.95
N GLY A 190 -15.59 4.11 -8.46
CA GLY A 190 -16.89 3.46 -8.44
C GLY A 190 -17.94 4.21 -7.64
N LEU A 191 -17.58 4.73 -6.45
CA LEU A 191 -18.45 5.55 -5.61
C LEU A 191 -18.76 6.90 -6.27
N GLY A 192 -17.76 7.57 -6.86
CA GLY A 192 -17.97 8.81 -7.60
C GLY A 192 -18.99 8.64 -8.73
N GLN A 193 -18.85 7.56 -9.52
CA GLN A 193 -19.79 7.19 -10.56
C GLN A 193 -21.21 6.92 -10.02
N ASP A 194 -21.33 6.14 -8.94
CA ASP A 194 -22.63 5.76 -8.37
C ASP A 194 -23.39 6.98 -7.80
N TYR A 195 -22.67 8.07 -7.45
CA TYR A 195 -23.23 9.37 -7.08
C TYR A 195 -23.29 10.41 -8.21
N GLN A 196 -22.97 10.04 -9.46
CA GLN A 196 -22.95 10.93 -10.64
C GLN A 196 -22.02 12.15 -10.47
N LEU A 197 -20.87 11.93 -9.84
CA LEU A 197 -19.77 12.91 -9.77
C LEU A 197 -18.82 12.71 -10.95
N ASP A 198 -18.33 13.81 -11.51
CA ASP A 198 -17.22 13.78 -12.46
C ASP A 198 -15.96 13.21 -11.80
N SER A 199 -15.08 12.60 -12.60
CA SER A 199 -13.92 11.87 -12.11
C SER A 199 -12.62 12.40 -12.71
N ASP A 200 -11.82 13.08 -11.89
CA ASP A 200 -10.48 13.57 -12.27
C ASP A 200 -9.41 12.46 -12.35
N TYR A 201 -9.83 11.19 -12.29
CA TYR A 201 -8.97 10.03 -12.44
C TYR A 201 -8.65 9.76 -13.91
N ILE A 202 -7.36 9.63 -14.23
CA ILE A 202 -6.88 9.41 -15.60
C ILE A 202 -5.93 8.22 -15.56
N LEU A 203 -6.25 7.17 -16.34
CA LEU A 203 -5.42 5.98 -16.46
C LEU A 203 -4.61 6.03 -17.75
N TYR A 204 -3.29 5.96 -17.64
CA TYR A 204 -2.36 5.77 -18.75
C TYR A 204 -1.97 4.29 -18.82
N SER A 205 -2.01 3.69 -20.01
CA SER A 205 -1.59 2.31 -20.25
C SER A 205 -0.30 2.26 -21.06
N TYR A 206 0.62 1.39 -20.64
CA TYR A 206 1.88 1.08 -21.30
C TYR A 206 2.09 -0.45 -21.35
N LYS A 207 2.98 -0.90 -22.25
CA LYS A 207 3.43 -2.29 -22.36
C LYS A 207 2.27 -3.29 -22.55
N GLN A 208 1.29 -2.92 -23.36
CA GLN A 208 0.07 -3.69 -23.68
C GLN A 208 -0.74 -4.05 -22.43
N ASN A 209 -1.14 -3.02 -21.66
CA ASN A 209 -1.90 -3.12 -20.40
C ASN A 209 -1.17 -3.84 -19.25
N LYS A 210 0.14 -4.04 -19.34
CA LYS A 210 0.97 -4.65 -18.28
C LYS A 210 1.58 -3.63 -17.32
N VAL A 211 1.47 -2.34 -17.64
CA VAL A 211 1.90 -1.23 -16.78
C VAL A 211 0.84 -0.14 -16.87
N TYR A 212 0.18 0.14 -15.75
CA TYR A 212 -0.77 1.23 -15.61
C TYR A 212 -0.22 2.32 -14.72
N LEU A 213 -0.50 3.57 -15.08
CA LEU A 213 -0.28 4.76 -14.25
C LEU A 213 -1.63 5.44 -14.02
N ILE A 214 -1.93 5.80 -12.77
CA ILE A 214 -3.16 6.55 -12.42
C ILE A 214 -2.77 7.95 -11.94
N PHE A 215 -3.30 8.96 -12.62
CA PHE A 215 -3.28 10.35 -12.18
C PHE A 215 -4.60 10.73 -11.51
N PHE A 216 -4.54 11.67 -10.58
CA PHE A 216 -5.70 12.36 -10.00
C PHE A 216 -5.31 13.82 -9.76
N GLU A 217 -6.16 14.77 -10.15
CA GLU A 217 -5.87 16.22 -10.12
C GLU A 217 -4.54 16.58 -10.84
N GLY A 218 -4.18 15.82 -11.89
CA GLY A 218 -2.97 16.00 -12.70
C GLY A 218 -1.67 15.41 -12.12
N GLU A 219 -1.67 14.92 -10.87
CA GLU A 219 -0.51 14.26 -10.25
C GLU A 219 -0.62 12.73 -10.28
N LEU A 220 0.51 12.05 -10.51
CA LEU A 220 0.62 10.59 -10.42
C LEU A 220 0.35 10.12 -8.97
N LYS A 221 -0.63 9.23 -8.79
CA LYS A 221 -0.96 8.62 -7.47
C LYS A 221 -0.68 7.12 -7.42
N TYR A 222 -0.59 6.45 -8.58
CA TYR A 222 -0.31 5.02 -8.67
C TYR A 222 0.48 4.69 -9.93
N ILE A 223 1.36 3.69 -9.83
CA ILE A 223 2.06 3.07 -10.96
C ILE A 223 2.29 1.59 -10.67
N THR A 224 1.98 0.71 -11.62
CA THR A 224 2.31 -0.72 -11.58
C THR A 224 3.80 -0.91 -11.27
N PRO A 225 4.21 -1.74 -10.30
CA PRO A 225 5.59 -1.87 -9.83
C PRO A 225 6.50 -2.69 -10.78
N HIS A 226 6.50 -2.34 -12.07
CA HIS A 226 7.32 -2.96 -13.10
C HIS A 226 8.72 -2.33 -13.13
N PRO A 227 9.83 -3.09 -12.98
CA PRO A 227 11.18 -2.53 -12.77
C PRO A 227 11.73 -1.70 -13.95
N ASP A 228 11.31 -1.96 -15.19
CA ASP A 228 11.64 -1.08 -16.33
C ASP A 228 11.09 0.36 -16.13
N TYR A 229 9.92 0.50 -15.48
CA TYR A 229 9.15 1.75 -15.39
C TYR A 229 9.20 2.43 -14.01
N LEU A 230 9.41 1.67 -12.94
CA LEU A 230 9.44 2.15 -11.56
C LEU A 230 10.70 1.67 -10.81
N TYR A 231 11.34 2.58 -10.09
CA TYR A 231 12.27 2.27 -8.99
C TYR A 231 11.65 2.65 -7.63
N PHE A 232 11.69 1.74 -6.66
CA PHE A 232 11.14 1.93 -5.30
C PHE A 232 11.88 1.08 -4.26
N LYS A 233 11.42 1.08 -2.99
CA LYS A 233 11.99 0.34 -1.85
C LYS A 233 10.91 -0.35 -1.00
#